data_AF-A0A3C0ALG0-F1
#
_entry.id   AF-A0A3C0ALG0-F1
#
_cell.length_a   1.000
_cell.length_b   1.000
_cell.length_c   1.000
_cell.angle_alpha   90.00
_cell.angle_beta   90.00
_cell.angle_gamma   90.00
#
_symmetry.space_group_name_H-M   'P 1'
#
loop_
_entity.id
_entity.type
_entity.pdbx_description
1 polymer ?
#
loop_
_entity_poly.entity_id
_entity_poly.type
_entity_poly.pdbx_seq_one_letter_code
_entity_poly.pdbx_strand_id
1 'polypeptide(L)'
;MLVKKLKDKLIKGETVYGSLFQYSVVPAMVESIPENSLDFVIVTPEHTTLDLAEFLPLRYALNSKGIACLARTHSREAADVARVCDTFDGVVVPYVEEYEQAQQTAAAAVYRPLKGIVLDEVLKTGIFVNQKTADYIEKRNENTLFIPMIESVPGIQNLEKICSIPGVHAVFVGP
;
A
#
# COMPACT_ATOMS: atom_id res chain seq x y z
N MET A 1 -6.59 11.90 -6.91
CA MET A 1 -6.01 12.18 -8.25
C MET A 1 -4.60 11.61 -8.39
N LEU A 2 -3.68 11.91 -7.46
CA LEU A 2 -2.31 11.39 -7.46
C LEU A 2 -2.23 9.85 -7.44
N VAL A 3 -2.80 9.23 -6.41
CA VAL A 3 -2.77 7.76 -6.24
C VAL A 3 -3.47 7.06 -7.40
N LYS A 4 -4.58 7.62 -7.86
CA LYS A 4 -5.28 7.15 -9.06
C LYS A 4 -4.36 7.09 -10.26
N LYS A 5 -3.60 8.17 -10.53
CA LYS A 5 -2.65 8.23 -11.65
C LYS A 5 -1.58 7.15 -11.51
N LEU A 6 -1.00 6.99 -10.32
CA LEU A 6 0.00 5.94 -10.06
C LEU A 6 -0.58 4.53 -10.28
N LYS A 7 -1.76 4.26 -9.72
CA LYS A 7 -2.48 2.99 -9.88
C LYS A 7 -2.81 2.69 -11.34
N ASP A 8 -3.31 3.69 -12.08
CA ASP A 8 -3.65 3.56 -13.50
C ASP A 8 -2.39 3.22 -14.33
N LYS A 9 -1.24 3.84 -14.04
CA LYS A 9 0.04 3.50 -14.68
C LYS A 9 0.46 2.05 -14.41
N LEU A 10 0.41 1.63 -13.15
CA LEU A 10 0.76 0.26 -12.73
C LEU A 10 -0.11 -0.78 -13.45
N ILE A 11 -1.42 -0.56 -13.50
CA ILE A 11 -2.37 -1.46 -14.18
C ILE A 11 -2.08 -1.56 -15.69
N LYS A 12 -1.67 -0.47 -16.32
CA LYS A 12 -1.33 -0.42 -17.75
C LYS A 12 0.06 -1.01 -18.07
N GLY A 13 0.84 -1.36 -17.05
CA GLY A 13 2.24 -1.79 -17.23
C GLY A 13 3.16 -0.64 -17.66
N GLU A 14 2.78 0.61 -17.39
CA GLU A 14 3.66 1.77 -17.64
C GLU A 14 4.80 1.79 -16.63
N THR A 15 5.96 2.30 -17.05
CA THR A 15 7.08 2.52 -16.14
C THR A 15 6.76 3.64 -15.15
N VAL A 16 7.03 3.38 -13.87
CA VAL A 16 6.93 4.36 -12.78
C VAL A 16 8.27 4.47 -12.08
N TYR A 17 8.63 5.68 -11.67
CA TYR A 17 9.90 5.95 -10.99
C TYR A 17 9.66 6.24 -9.52
N GLY A 18 10.40 5.56 -8.64
CA GLY A 18 10.26 5.71 -7.21
C GLY A 18 11.59 5.73 -6.48
N SER A 19 11.56 6.22 -5.23
CA SER A 19 12.71 6.20 -4.31
C SER A 19 12.27 5.69 -2.92
N LEU A 20 13.22 5.19 -2.14
CA LEU A 20 13.02 4.76 -0.76
C LEU A 20 13.65 5.79 0.19
N PHE A 21 12.86 6.37 1.09
CA PHE A 21 13.34 7.28 2.14
C PHE A 21 13.19 6.61 3.51
N GLN A 22 14.33 6.16 4.04
CA GLN A 22 14.37 5.40 5.29
C GLN A 22 14.77 6.25 6.50
N TYR A 23 15.74 7.15 6.36
CA TYR A 23 16.28 7.96 7.47
C TYR A 23 15.95 9.45 7.37
N SER A 24 15.30 9.87 6.28
CA SER A 24 15.08 11.27 5.99
C SER A 24 13.62 11.63 6.27
N VAL A 25 13.41 12.44 7.31
CA VAL A 25 12.09 12.94 7.72
C VAL A 25 11.96 14.46 7.55
N VAL A 26 12.97 15.11 6.96
CA VAL A 26 13.05 16.58 6.81
C VAL A 26 12.30 17.01 5.55
N PRO A 27 11.14 17.69 5.65
CA PRO A 27 10.30 17.97 4.48
C PRO A 27 10.95 18.91 3.46
N ALA A 28 11.81 19.82 3.92
CA ALA A 28 12.50 20.78 3.06
C ALA A 28 13.36 20.11 1.97
N MET A 29 13.80 18.85 2.18
CA MET A 29 14.54 18.11 1.15
C MET A 29 13.72 17.89 -0.12
N VAL A 30 12.39 17.91 -0.04
CA VAL A 30 11.51 17.69 -1.19
C VAL A 30 11.64 18.81 -2.22
N GLU A 31 12.09 20.01 -1.81
CA GLU A 31 12.37 21.11 -2.73
C GLU A 31 13.47 20.76 -3.73
N SER A 32 14.48 19.95 -3.33
CA SER A 32 15.59 19.57 -4.21
C SER A 32 15.24 18.48 -5.23
N ILE A 33 14.10 17.80 -5.07
CA ILE A 33 13.62 16.79 -6.02
C ILE A 33 13.17 17.50 -7.31
N PRO A 34 13.73 17.19 -8.49
CA PRO A 34 13.30 17.80 -9.74
C PRO A 34 11.82 17.51 -10.04
N GLU A 35 11.14 18.43 -10.72
CA GLU A 35 9.75 18.21 -11.14
C GLU A 35 9.64 16.99 -12.05
N ASN A 36 8.57 16.20 -11.88
CA ASN A 36 8.27 15.00 -12.68
C ASN A 36 9.37 13.91 -12.68
N SER A 37 10.32 13.93 -11.74
CA SER A 37 11.37 12.90 -11.66
C SER A 37 10.95 11.63 -10.91
N LEU A 38 9.92 11.72 -10.07
CA LEU A 38 9.40 10.60 -9.26
C LEU A 38 7.88 10.57 -9.35
N ASP A 39 7.30 9.37 -9.47
CA ASP A 39 5.88 9.12 -9.33
C ASP A 39 5.50 8.85 -7.87
N PHE A 40 6.43 8.24 -7.10
CA PHE A 40 6.21 7.90 -5.70
C PHE A 40 7.50 7.88 -4.87
N VAL A 41 7.33 7.91 -3.56
CA VAL A 41 8.35 7.61 -2.56
C VAL A 41 7.77 6.60 -1.58
N ILE A 42 8.56 5.59 -1.22
CA ILE A 42 8.27 4.71 -0.09
C ILE A 42 8.99 5.27 1.14
N VAL A 43 8.25 5.57 2.19
CA VAL A 43 8.80 5.85 3.52
C VAL A 43 8.72 4.60 4.38
N THR A 44 9.69 4.39 5.27
CA THR A 44 9.68 3.17 6.09
C THR A 44 10.38 3.34 7.44
N PRO A 45 9.76 2.86 8.53
CA PRO A 45 10.43 2.67 9.80
C PRO A 45 11.10 1.30 9.93
N GLU A 46 10.90 0.35 9.00
CA GLU A 46 11.13 -1.08 9.22
C GLU A 46 12.53 -1.45 9.75
N HIS A 47 13.57 -0.78 9.22
CA HIS A 47 14.96 -0.98 9.64
C HIS A 47 15.54 0.26 10.32
N THR A 48 14.71 0.98 11.07
CA THR A 48 15.09 2.20 11.80
C THR A 48 14.40 2.23 13.16
N THR A 49 14.75 3.23 13.97
CA THR A 49 14.06 3.53 15.23
C THR A 49 12.94 4.56 15.06
N LEU A 50 12.68 5.02 13.83
CA LEU A 50 11.61 5.96 13.54
C LEU A 50 10.25 5.24 13.59
N ASP A 51 9.17 5.99 13.77
CA ASP A 51 7.80 5.55 13.49
C ASP A 51 7.26 6.28 12.24
N LEU A 52 6.15 5.76 11.69
CA LEU A 52 5.47 6.35 10.55
C LEU A 52 5.01 7.79 10.80
N ALA A 53 4.74 8.14 12.05
CA ALA A 53 4.29 9.48 12.42
C ALA A 53 5.34 10.55 12.05
N GLU A 54 6.64 10.25 12.19
CA GLU A 54 7.70 11.18 11.81
C GLU A 54 7.72 11.51 10.30
N PHE A 55 7.19 10.64 9.45
CA PHE A 55 7.13 10.86 8.00
C PHE A 55 5.91 11.69 7.56
N LEU A 56 4.99 12.04 8.46
CA LEU A 56 3.77 12.79 8.09
C LEU A 56 4.06 14.15 7.43
N PRO A 57 4.97 14.99 7.97
CA PRO A 57 5.32 16.26 7.30
C PRO A 57 5.93 16.03 5.92
N LEU A 58 6.76 14.99 5.77
CA LEU A 58 7.39 14.62 4.51
C LEU A 58 6.35 14.18 3.48
N ARG A 59 5.34 13.39 3.89
CA ARG A 59 4.19 13.02 3.05
C ARG A 59 3.52 14.26 2.45
N TYR A 60 3.21 15.26 3.27
CA TYR A 60 2.53 16.47 2.77
C TYR A 60 3.40 17.25 1.78
N ALA A 61 4.71 17.33 2.03
CA ALA A 61 5.65 17.97 1.11
C ALA A 61 5.78 17.21 -0.22
N LEU A 62 5.82 15.87 -0.20
CA LEU A 62 5.83 15.05 -1.42
C LEU A 62 4.54 15.25 -2.24
N ASN A 63 3.40 15.24 -1.55
CA ASN A 63 2.09 15.43 -2.20
C ASN A 63 1.95 16.83 -2.83
N SER A 64 2.56 17.87 -2.26
CA SER A 64 2.54 19.22 -2.87
C SER A 64 3.32 19.29 -4.19
N LYS A 65 4.27 18.37 -4.43
CA LYS A 65 4.99 18.21 -5.71
C LYS A 65 4.40 17.15 -6.62
N GLY A 66 3.25 16.58 -6.27
CA GLY A 66 2.62 15.54 -7.07
C GLY A 66 3.36 14.20 -7.04
N ILE A 67 3.99 13.86 -5.91
CA ILE A 67 4.68 12.58 -5.67
C ILE A 67 3.91 11.79 -4.60
N ALA A 68 3.48 10.56 -4.90
CA ALA A 68 2.74 9.75 -3.92
C ALA A 68 3.63 9.28 -2.77
N CYS A 69 3.14 9.38 -1.54
CA CYS A 69 3.86 8.88 -0.37
C CYS A 69 3.26 7.55 0.10
N LEU A 70 3.91 6.46 -0.30
CA LEU A 70 3.61 5.11 0.17
C LEU A 70 4.36 4.85 1.47
N ALA A 71 3.80 4.05 2.36
CA ALA A 71 4.46 3.67 3.61
C ALA A 71 4.65 2.15 3.68
N ARG A 72 5.89 1.71 3.91
CA ARG A 72 6.19 0.31 4.18
C ARG A 72 6.04 0.04 5.67
N THR A 73 5.15 -0.88 6.04
CA THR A 73 4.93 -1.27 7.44
C THR A 73 6.14 -2.01 8.00
N HIS A 74 6.28 -2.05 9.33
CA HIS A 74 7.21 -2.97 9.99
C HIS A 74 6.60 -4.36 10.19
N SER A 75 5.28 -4.43 10.42
CA SER A 75 4.54 -5.66 10.63
C SER A 75 3.78 -6.11 9.38
N ARG A 76 3.26 -7.34 9.42
CA ARG A 76 2.38 -7.94 8.42
C ARG A 76 0.94 -8.07 8.93
N GLU A 77 0.57 -7.19 9.85
CA GLU A 77 -0.73 -7.22 10.53
C GLU A 77 -1.77 -6.37 9.78
N ALA A 78 -2.95 -6.94 9.58
CA ALA A 78 -4.08 -6.27 8.93
C ALA A 78 -4.42 -4.92 9.60
N ALA A 79 -4.31 -4.84 10.94
CA ALA A 79 -4.57 -3.61 11.67
C ALA A 79 -3.58 -2.47 11.32
N ASP A 80 -2.29 -2.80 11.16
CA ASP A 80 -1.28 -1.83 10.75
C ASP A 80 -1.48 -1.40 9.30
N VAL A 81 -1.79 -2.34 8.41
CA VAL A 81 -2.11 -2.04 7.02
C VAL A 81 -3.27 -1.07 6.89
N ALA A 82 -4.37 -1.30 7.62
CA ALA A 82 -5.51 -0.40 7.64
C ALA A 82 -5.15 0.99 8.17
N ARG A 83 -4.36 1.06 9.25
CA ARG A 83 -3.86 2.32 9.85
C ARG A 83 -3.01 3.11 8.86
N VAL A 84 -2.12 2.43 8.12
CA VAL A 84 -1.30 3.05 7.08
C VAL A 84 -2.18 3.60 5.98
N CYS A 85 -3.12 2.82 5.45
CA CYS A 85 -3.97 3.25 4.34
C CYS A 85 -4.93 4.40 4.72
N ASP A 86 -5.26 4.57 6.01
CA ASP A 86 -6.04 5.72 6.49
C ASP A 86 -5.22 7.03 6.50
N THR A 87 -3.88 6.94 6.43
CA THR A 87 -2.96 8.06 6.63
C THR A 87 -2.08 8.38 5.41
N PHE A 88 -1.58 7.35 4.73
CA PHE A 88 -0.68 7.42 3.59
C PHE A 88 -1.40 7.09 2.29
N ASP A 89 -0.71 7.32 1.17
CA ASP A 89 -1.28 7.17 -0.17
C ASP A 89 -1.33 5.70 -0.63
N GLY A 90 -0.66 4.83 0.11
CA GLY A 90 -0.71 3.39 -0.05
C GLY A 90 0.26 2.71 0.91
N VAL A 91 0.24 1.39 0.88
CA VAL A 91 0.99 0.55 1.81
C VAL A 91 1.86 -0.44 1.04
N VAL A 92 3.08 -0.63 1.53
CA VAL A 92 3.97 -1.72 1.15
C VAL A 92 4.10 -2.66 2.34
N VAL A 93 3.87 -3.96 2.15
CA VAL A 93 3.95 -4.94 3.25
C VAL A 93 5.19 -5.80 3.05
N PRO A 94 6.16 -5.80 3.98
CA PRO A 94 7.36 -6.60 3.86
C PRO A 94 7.08 -8.09 4.10
N TYR A 95 7.99 -8.96 3.67
CA TYR A 95 8.04 -10.40 3.96
C TYR A 95 6.71 -11.12 3.75
N VAL A 96 6.05 -10.88 2.61
CA VAL A 96 4.79 -11.55 2.27
C VAL A 96 5.08 -12.94 1.70
N GLU A 97 4.67 -13.96 2.45
CA GLU A 97 4.99 -15.36 2.16
C GLU A 97 3.73 -16.21 1.99
N GLU A 98 2.81 -16.14 2.96
CA GLU A 98 1.62 -16.97 3.00
C GLU A 98 0.42 -16.29 2.34
N TYR A 99 -0.32 -17.05 1.53
CA TYR A 99 -1.48 -16.55 0.80
C TYR A 99 -2.57 -16.01 1.72
N GLU A 100 -2.87 -16.69 2.81
CA GLU A 100 -3.92 -16.30 3.74
C GLU A 100 -3.60 -14.98 4.45
N GLN A 101 -2.33 -14.79 4.86
CA GLN A 101 -1.87 -13.53 5.44
C GLN A 101 -1.88 -12.39 4.40
N ALA A 102 -1.44 -12.68 3.18
CA ALA A 102 -1.49 -11.73 2.07
C ALA A 102 -2.94 -11.32 1.76
N GLN A 103 -3.89 -12.26 1.77
CA GLN A 103 -5.30 -12.00 1.52
C GLN A 103 -5.88 -11.09 2.61
N GLN A 104 -5.59 -11.37 3.88
CA GLN A 104 -6.06 -10.57 5.02
C GLN A 104 -5.49 -9.15 5.01
N THR A 105 -4.20 -8.99 4.70
CA THR A 105 -3.56 -7.67 4.59
C THR A 105 -4.06 -6.88 3.38
N ALA A 106 -4.22 -7.51 2.22
CA ALA A 106 -4.82 -6.88 1.05
C ALA A 106 -6.24 -6.39 1.35
N ALA A 107 -7.06 -7.25 1.97
CA ALA A 107 -8.41 -6.94 2.40
C ALA A 107 -8.46 -5.75 3.36
N ALA A 108 -7.52 -5.67 4.30
CA ALA A 108 -7.40 -4.55 5.22
C ALA A 108 -7.05 -3.22 4.55
N ALA A 109 -6.48 -3.25 3.34
CA ALA A 109 -6.27 -2.06 2.51
C ALA A 109 -7.50 -1.72 1.65
N VAL A 110 -8.03 -2.71 0.91
CA VAL A 110 -9.02 -2.48 -0.15
C VAL A 110 -10.48 -2.61 0.28
N TYR A 111 -10.76 -3.20 1.45
CA TYR A 111 -12.12 -3.35 1.99
C TYR A 111 -12.37 -2.52 3.26
N ARG A 112 -11.59 -1.45 3.51
CA ARG A 112 -11.83 -0.59 4.68
C ARG A 112 -13.21 0.06 4.62
N PRO A 113 -13.91 0.21 5.75
CA PRO A 113 -13.48 -0.10 7.12
C PRO A 113 -13.91 -1.49 7.62
N LEU A 114 -14.25 -2.44 6.74
CA LEU A 114 -14.68 -3.78 7.17
C LEU A 114 -13.57 -4.51 7.94
N LYS A 115 -13.95 -5.19 9.03
CA LYS A 115 -13.04 -5.96 9.92
C LYS A 115 -13.80 -7.12 10.56
N GLY A 116 -13.05 -8.07 11.14
CA GLY A 116 -13.61 -9.19 11.91
C GLY A 116 -14.57 -10.05 11.08
N ILE A 117 -15.61 -10.57 11.74
CA ILE A 117 -16.53 -11.57 11.17
C ILE A 117 -17.11 -11.15 9.81
N VAL A 118 -17.49 -9.88 9.64
CA VAL A 118 -18.07 -9.38 8.39
C VAL A 118 -17.05 -9.40 7.26
N LEU A 119 -15.80 -9.03 7.53
CA LEU A 119 -14.73 -9.11 6.53
C LEU A 119 -14.43 -10.56 6.17
N ASP A 120 -14.37 -11.45 7.17
CA ASP A 120 -14.11 -12.87 6.95
C ASP A 120 -15.19 -13.52 6.08
N GLU A 121 -16.46 -13.13 6.27
CA GLU A 121 -17.57 -13.60 5.44
C GLU A 121 -17.44 -13.09 4.00
N VAL A 122 -17.09 -11.81 3.80
CA VAL A 122 -16.84 -11.24 2.46
C VAL A 122 -15.67 -11.97 1.77
N LEU A 123 -14.59 -12.27 2.49
CA LEU A 123 -13.43 -12.98 1.92
C LEU A 123 -13.76 -14.44 1.55
N LYS A 124 -14.63 -15.09 2.31
CA LYS A 124 -15.05 -16.49 2.05
C LYS A 124 -16.08 -16.59 0.92
N THR A 125 -17.01 -15.65 0.85
CA THR A 125 -18.21 -15.77 -0.01
C THR A 125 -18.18 -14.83 -1.21
N GLY A 126 -17.41 -13.75 -1.17
CA GLY A 126 -17.47 -12.64 -2.12
C GLY A 126 -18.73 -11.78 -2.00
N ILE A 127 -19.58 -12.00 -0.99
CA ILE A 127 -20.88 -11.35 -0.84
C ILE A 127 -20.81 -10.28 0.24
N PHE A 128 -21.14 -9.04 -0.11
CA PHE A 128 -21.32 -7.95 0.84
C PHE A 128 -22.70 -8.02 1.51
N VAL A 129 -22.80 -7.48 2.72
CA VAL A 129 -24.04 -7.40 3.51
C VAL A 129 -25.22 -6.83 2.71
N ASN A 130 -24.96 -5.83 1.87
CA ASN A 130 -25.89 -5.28 0.90
C ASN A 130 -25.15 -4.43 -0.14
N GLN A 131 -25.84 -4.03 -1.22
CA GLN A 131 -25.26 -3.24 -2.30
C GLN A 131 -24.73 -1.88 -1.82
N LYS A 132 -25.42 -1.21 -0.90
CA LYS A 132 -24.98 0.09 -0.36
C LYS A 132 -23.64 -0.02 0.35
N THR A 133 -23.40 -1.11 1.06
CA THR A 133 -22.10 -1.41 1.66
C THR A 133 -21.05 -1.64 0.58
N ALA A 134 -21.35 -2.47 -0.43
CA ALA A 134 -20.42 -2.72 -1.54
C ALA A 134 -19.98 -1.41 -2.23
N ASP A 135 -20.93 -0.57 -2.62
CA ASP A 135 -20.67 0.72 -3.28
C ASP A 135 -19.84 1.67 -2.41
N TYR A 136 -20.11 1.68 -1.10
CA TYR A 136 -19.36 2.49 -0.15
C TYR A 136 -17.91 2.02 -0.06
N ILE A 137 -17.68 0.71 0.02
CA ILE A 137 -16.34 0.13 0.14
C ILE A 137 -15.55 0.35 -1.15
N GLU A 138 -16.16 0.13 -2.31
CA GLU A 138 -15.53 0.39 -3.61
C GLU A 138 -15.11 1.86 -3.72
N LYS A 139 -16.05 2.78 -3.51
CA LYS A 139 -15.79 4.22 -3.60
C LYS A 139 -14.75 4.70 -2.58
N ARG A 140 -14.76 4.17 -1.36
CA ARG A 140 -13.82 4.58 -0.32
C ARG A 140 -12.38 4.16 -0.66
N ASN A 141 -12.22 2.99 -1.27
CA ASN A 141 -10.90 2.36 -1.46
C ASN A 141 -10.43 2.36 -2.90
N GLU A 142 -11.17 2.95 -3.84
CA GLU A 142 -10.84 3.01 -5.28
C GLU A 142 -9.41 3.50 -5.52
N ASN A 143 -8.92 4.41 -4.66
CA ASN A 143 -7.62 5.05 -4.73
C ASN A 143 -6.63 4.52 -3.68
N THR A 144 -6.83 3.30 -3.15
CA THR A 144 -5.86 2.65 -2.27
C THR A 144 -4.87 1.82 -3.11
N LEU A 145 -3.58 1.94 -2.79
CA LEU A 145 -2.54 1.04 -3.28
C LEU A 145 -2.09 0.09 -2.16
N PHE A 146 -2.10 -1.21 -2.47
CA PHE A 146 -1.55 -2.27 -1.64
C PHE A 146 -0.49 -3.02 -2.46
N ILE A 147 0.73 -3.08 -1.93
CA ILE A 147 1.87 -3.66 -2.62
C ILE A 147 2.53 -4.69 -1.68
N PRO A 148 2.34 -6.00 -1.90
CA PRO A 148 3.09 -7.01 -1.18
C PRO A 148 4.55 -7.03 -1.66
N MET A 149 5.47 -7.19 -0.71
CA MET A 149 6.89 -7.34 -0.97
C MET A 149 7.26 -8.82 -0.95
N ILE A 150 7.96 -9.27 -1.99
CA ILE A 150 8.41 -10.64 -2.18
C ILE A 150 9.92 -10.66 -2.05
N GLU A 151 10.41 -11.28 -0.98
CA GLU A 151 11.82 -11.28 -0.59
C GLU A 151 12.27 -12.62 0.04
N SER A 152 11.52 -13.69 -0.22
CA SER A 152 11.83 -15.03 0.28
C SER A 152 11.43 -16.12 -0.71
N VAL A 153 12.02 -17.31 -0.53
CA VAL A 153 11.68 -18.50 -1.34
C VAL A 153 10.20 -18.89 -1.18
N PRO A 154 9.61 -18.94 0.05
CA PRO A 154 8.18 -19.14 0.21
C PRO A 154 7.32 -18.10 -0.54
N GLY A 155 7.69 -16.81 -0.49
CA GLY A 155 6.98 -15.75 -1.22
C GLY A 155 7.01 -15.97 -2.74
N ILE A 156 8.13 -16.43 -3.29
CA ILE A 156 8.23 -16.80 -4.71
C ILE A 156 7.36 -18.03 -5.03
N GLN A 157 7.36 -19.05 -4.18
CA GLN A 157 6.54 -20.25 -4.38
C GLN A 157 5.03 -19.96 -4.36
N ASN A 158 4.61 -18.96 -3.59
CA ASN A 158 3.22 -18.50 -3.50
C ASN A 158 2.91 -17.29 -4.42
N LEU A 159 3.86 -16.83 -5.24
CA LEU A 159 3.75 -15.58 -6.00
C LEU A 159 2.48 -15.52 -6.85
N GLU A 160 2.16 -16.57 -7.61
CA GLU A 160 0.95 -16.60 -8.45
C GLU A 160 -0.33 -16.46 -7.63
N LYS A 161 -0.38 -17.09 -6.45
CA LYS A 161 -1.53 -16.97 -5.54
C LYS A 161 -1.61 -15.58 -4.93
N ILE A 162 -0.48 -14.99 -4.55
CA ILE A 162 -0.44 -13.62 -4.00
C ILE A 162 -0.91 -12.61 -5.07
N CYS A 163 -0.44 -12.75 -6.31
CA CYS A 163 -0.85 -11.90 -7.43
C CYS A 163 -2.31 -12.07 -7.84
N SER A 164 -2.96 -13.20 -7.52
CA SER A 164 -4.38 -13.41 -7.81
C SER A 164 -5.32 -12.75 -6.81
N ILE A 165 -4.79 -12.23 -5.69
CA ILE A 165 -5.60 -11.54 -4.67
C ILE A 165 -6.18 -10.25 -5.27
N PRO A 166 -7.52 -10.06 -5.25
CA PRO A 166 -8.14 -8.83 -5.72
C PRO A 166 -7.55 -7.59 -5.03
N GLY A 167 -7.11 -6.61 -5.83
CA GLY A 167 -6.52 -5.38 -5.32
C GLY A 167 -4.99 -5.35 -5.33
N VAL A 168 -4.32 -6.49 -5.62
CA VAL A 168 -2.88 -6.52 -5.87
C VAL A 168 -2.62 -6.12 -7.33
N HIS A 169 -2.07 -4.92 -7.53
CA HIS A 169 -1.77 -4.38 -8.87
C HIS A 169 -0.26 -4.29 -9.15
N ALA A 170 0.57 -4.54 -8.14
CA ALA A 170 2.02 -4.53 -8.23
C ALA A 170 2.58 -5.39 -7.09
N VAL A 171 3.77 -5.95 -7.29
CA VAL A 171 4.58 -6.56 -6.23
C VAL A 171 5.91 -5.82 -6.16
N PHE A 172 6.48 -5.70 -4.97
CA PHE A 172 7.83 -5.14 -4.78
C PHE A 172 8.81 -6.28 -4.56
N VAL A 173 9.96 -6.28 -5.24
CA VAL A 173 11.02 -7.27 -4.98
C VAL A 173 11.97 -6.68 -3.95
N GLY A 174 12.07 -7.30 -2.77
CA GLY A 174 13.04 -6.94 -1.74
C GLY A 174 14.34 -7.75 -1.95
N PRO A 175 15.45 -7.12 -2.36
CA PRO A 175 16.73 -7.80 -2.53
C PRO A 175 17.48 -8.04 -1.22
#